data_AF-A0AAN7BIV5-F1
#
_entry.id   AF-A0AAN7BIV5-F1
#
_cell.length_a   1.000
_cell.length_b   1.000
_cell.length_c   1.000
_cell.angle_alpha   90.00
_cell.angle_beta   90.00
_cell.angle_gamma   90.00
#
_symmetry.space_group_name_H-M   'P 1'
#
loop_
_entity.id
_entity.type
_entity.pdbx_description
1 polymer ?
#
loop_
_entity_poly.entity_id
_entity_poly.type
_entity_poly.pdbx_seq_one_letter_code
_entity_poly.pdbx_strand_id
1 'polypeptide(L)'
;MGTPYGLFERKSFVIFAPVAYGCAHLCAWNGPFPTYVEQMAWILSCISIASAGISLVWVHIANFNWARRHGMFEYPEKLLGQELEHAPGCVRRTLALYNSALCKNFPVMIILPIVILCRLYLVVESFASLRAVPIGVYWVPGWTKMILHVGG
;
A
#
# COMPACT_ATOMS: atom_id res chain seq x y z
N MET A 1 13.45 -25.91 6.62
CA MET A 1 12.38 -25.84 5.60
C MET A 1 11.18 -25.12 6.21
N GLY A 2 10.88 -23.89 5.79
CA GLY A 2 9.68 -23.19 6.26
C GLY A 2 8.45 -23.72 5.54
N THR A 3 7.38 -24.03 6.27
CA THR A 3 6.12 -24.43 5.65
C THR A 3 5.58 -23.28 4.78
N PRO A 4 4.94 -23.58 3.63
CA PRO A 4 4.43 -22.55 2.70
C PRO A 4 3.47 -21.56 3.39
N TYR A 5 2.76 -22.01 4.42
CA TYR A 5 1.88 -21.20 5.26
C TYR A 5 2.61 -20.05 5.96
N GLY A 6 3.78 -20.31 6.57
CA GLY A 6 4.50 -19.28 7.33
C GLY A 6 5.16 -18.20 6.45
N LEU A 7 5.37 -18.45 5.16
CA LEU A 7 5.83 -17.42 4.21
C LEU A 7 4.65 -16.54 3.75
N PHE A 8 3.46 -17.12 3.61
CA PHE A 8 2.24 -16.41 3.23
C PHE A 8 1.76 -15.45 4.33
N GLU A 9 1.76 -15.89 5.58
CA GLU A 9 1.40 -15.02 6.72
C GLU A 9 2.33 -13.82 6.83
N ARG A 10 3.65 -14.02 6.74
CA ARG A 10 4.64 -12.93 6.80
C ARG A 10 4.47 -11.90 5.69
N LYS A 11 4.18 -12.35 4.47
CA LYS A 11 3.93 -11.44 3.33
C LYS A 11 2.64 -10.65 3.52
N SER A 12 1.64 -11.21 4.21
CA SER A 12 0.34 -10.57 4.43
C SER A 12 0.44 -9.30 5.28
N PHE A 13 1.30 -9.28 6.30
CA PHE A 13 1.46 -8.11 7.19
C PHE A 13 2.03 -6.88 6.46
N VAL A 14 2.97 -7.07 5.54
CA VAL A 14 3.64 -5.97 4.82
C VAL A 14 2.67 -5.20 3.92
N ILE A 15 1.59 -5.85 3.50
CA ILE A 15 0.61 -5.29 2.54
C ILE A 15 -0.25 -4.19 3.17
N PHE A 16 -0.45 -4.19 4.48
CA PHE A 16 -1.28 -3.18 5.17
C PHE A 16 -0.53 -1.88 5.49
N ALA A 17 0.81 -1.92 5.50
CA ALA A 17 1.64 -0.77 5.83
C ALA A 17 1.42 0.46 4.91
N PRO A 18 1.27 0.32 3.57
CA PRO A 18 1.02 1.46 2.68
C PRO A 18 -0.35 2.13 2.92
N VAL A 19 -1.38 1.32 3.24
CA VAL A 19 -2.71 1.84 3.55
C VAL A 19 -2.66 2.68 4.82
N ALA A 20 -2.07 2.13 5.89
CA ALA A 20 -1.90 2.85 7.15
C ALA A 20 -1.07 4.14 6.97
N TYR A 21 0.02 4.07 6.21
CA TYR A 21 0.87 5.22 5.89
C TYR A 21 0.10 6.33 5.14
N GLY A 22 -0.64 5.97 4.09
CA GLY A 22 -1.44 6.92 3.32
C GLY A 22 -2.55 7.56 4.15
N CYS A 23 -3.26 6.78 4.97
CA CYS A 23 -4.29 7.29 5.88
C CYS A 23 -3.72 8.23 6.94
N ALA A 24 -2.57 7.91 7.53
CA ALA A 24 -1.94 8.76 8.54
C ALA A 24 -1.57 10.14 7.99
N HIS A 25 -1.05 10.22 6.76
CA HIS A 25 -0.74 11.50 6.12
C HIS A 25 -1.99 12.25 5.67
N LEU A 26 -3.06 11.54 5.31
CA LEU A 26 -4.34 12.14 4.99
C LEU A 26 -4.98 12.84 6.21
N CYS A 27 -4.74 12.35 7.44
CA CYS A 27 -5.20 13.04 8.65
C CYS A 27 -4.64 14.47 8.77
N ALA A 28 -3.49 14.76 8.15
CA ALA A 28 -2.89 16.09 8.10
C ALA A 28 -3.41 16.97 6.93
N TRP A 29 -4.58 16.66 6.36
CA TRP A 29 -5.16 17.36 5.21
C TRP A 29 -5.37 18.87 5.41
N ASN A 30 -5.56 19.33 6.65
CA ASN A 30 -5.74 20.75 6.99
C ASN A 30 -4.47 21.39 7.60
N GLY A 31 -3.30 20.95 7.14
CA GLY A 31 -2.02 21.54 7.51
C GLY A 31 -1.84 22.96 6.93
N PRO A 32 -0.87 23.74 7.45
CA PRO A 32 -0.53 25.05 6.93
C PRO A 32 0.23 24.90 5.60
N PHE A 33 -0.51 24.81 4.48
CA PHE A 33 0.05 24.79 3.13
C PHE A 33 0.15 26.21 2.57
N PRO A 34 1.25 26.57 1.88
CA PRO A 34 1.41 27.89 1.26
C PRO A 34 0.36 28.16 0.18
N THR A 35 -0.02 27.12 -0.58
CA THR A 35 -1.00 27.21 -1.67
C THR A 35 -2.03 26.08 -1.65
N TYR A 36 -3.19 26.34 -2.26
CA TYR A 36 -4.26 25.35 -2.43
C TYR A 36 -3.82 24.17 -3.33
N VAL A 37 -2.94 24.42 -4.31
CA VAL A 37 -2.45 23.38 -5.23
C VAL A 37 -1.57 22.37 -4.50
N GLU A 38 -0.70 22.82 -3.58
CA GLU A 38 0.13 21.94 -2.74
C GLU A 38 -0.74 21.07 -1.82
N GLN A 39 -1.79 21.66 -1.23
CA GLN A 39 -2.75 20.89 -0.43
C GLN A 39 -3.47 19.82 -1.25
N MET A 40 -3.92 20.13 -2.47
CA MET A 40 -4.53 19.14 -3.35
C MET A 40 -3.54 18.05 -3.77
N ALA A 41 -2.30 18.42 -4.11
CA ALA A 41 -1.25 17.47 -4.46
C ALA A 41 -0.90 16.54 -3.30
N TRP A 42 -0.91 17.04 -2.05
CA TRP A 42 -0.75 16.24 -0.84
C TRP A 42 -1.86 15.20 -0.69
N ILE A 43 -3.12 15.62 -0.80
CA ILE A 43 -4.28 14.73 -0.68
C ILE A 43 -4.27 13.66 -1.78
N LEU A 44 -4.02 14.06 -3.04
CA LEU A 44 -3.92 13.13 -4.17
C LEU A 44 -2.78 12.12 -3.96
N SER A 45 -1.65 12.56 -3.41
CA SER A 45 -0.53 11.68 -3.09
C SER A 45 -0.88 10.67 -1.99
N CYS A 46 -1.59 11.10 -0.93
CA CYS A 46 -2.06 10.22 0.13
C CYS A 46 -3.04 9.15 -0.39
N ILE A 47 -4.01 9.55 -1.22
CA ILE A 47 -4.98 8.64 -1.85
C ILE A 47 -4.27 7.66 -2.78
N SER A 48 -3.29 8.12 -3.56
CA SER A 48 -2.51 7.29 -4.48
C SER A 48 -1.69 6.22 -3.74
N ILE A 49 -1.14 6.54 -2.57
CA ILE A 49 -0.40 5.57 -1.76
C ILE A 49 -1.35 4.56 -1.10
N ALA A 50 -2.51 5.01 -0.61
CA ALA A 50 -3.52 4.12 -0.04
C ALA A 50 -4.09 3.14 -1.09
N SER A 51 -4.38 3.63 -2.30
CA SER A 51 -4.91 2.81 -3.41
C SER A 51 -3.90 1.76 -3.90
N ALA A 52 -2.59 2.06 -3.82
CA ALA A 52 -1.54 1.09 -4.10
C ALA A 52 -1.54 -0.09 -3.11
N GLY A 53 -1.77 0.18 -1.82
CA GLY A 53 -1.93 -0.86 -0.81
C GLY A 53 -3.10 -1.81 -1.13
N ILE A 54 -4.24 -1.26 -1.54
CA ILE A 54 -5.43 -2.04 -1.95
C ILE A 54 -5.13 -2.91 -3.18
N SER A 55 -4.38 -2.37 -4.15
CA SER A 55 -3.97 -3.11 -5.35
C SER A 55 -3.05 -4.29 -5.02
N LEU A 56 -2.15 -4.14 -4.03
CA LEU A 56 -1.30 -5.23 -3.54
C LEU A 56 -2.12 -6.31 -2.81
N VAL A 57 -3.13 -5.93 -2.02
CA VAL A 57 -4.09 -6.90 -1.41
C VAL A 57 -4.77 -7.72 -2.50
N TRP A 58 -5.26 -7.07 -3.54
CA TRP A 58 -5.94 -7.73 -4.65
C TRP A 58 -5.03 -8.73 -5.37
N VAL A 59 -3.80 -8.34 -5.70
CA VAL A 59 -2.82 -9.24 -6.31
C VAL A 59 -2.46 -10.40 -5.38
N HIS A 60 -2.35 -10.16 -4.08
CA HIS A 60 -2.07 -11.21 -3.10
C HIS A 60 -3.22 -12.23 -3.00
N ILE A 61 -4.47 -11.77 -2.91
CA ILE A 61 -5.66 -12.64 -2.94
C ILE A 61 -5.72 -13.41 -4.26
N ALA A 62 -5.47 -12.74 -5.38
CA ALA A 62 -5.48 -13.39 -6.68
C ALA A 62 -4.34 -14.42 -6.81
N ASN A 63 -3.16 -14.16 -6.26
CA ASN A 63 -2.03 -15.10 -6.18
C ASN A 63 -2.34 -16.30 -5.28
N PHE A 64 -2.99 -16.08 -4.14
CA PHE A 64 -3.45 -17.14 -3.26
C PHE A 64 -4.52 -18.02 -3.94
N ASN A 65 -5.52 -17.40 -4.57
CA ASN A 65 -6.57 -18.13 -5.29
C ASN A 65 -6.00 -18.91 -6.48
N TRP A 66 -5.01 -18.35 -7.18
CA TRP A 66 -4.30 -19.05 -8.25
C TRP A 66 -3.48 -20.23 -7.72
N ALA A 67 -2.71 -20.04 -6.65
CA ALA A 67 -1.97 -21.10 -5.97
C ALA A 67 -2.88 -22.23 -5.48
N ARG A 68 -4.06 -21.88 -4.95
CA ARG A 68 -5.11 -22.82 -4.56
C ARG A 68 -5.65 -23.61 -5.75
N ARG A 69 -5.85 -22.97 -6.91
CA ARG A 69 -6.31 -23.65 -8.14
C ARG A 69 -5.27 -24.60 -8.74
N HIS A 70 -3.99 -24.30 -8.62
CA HIS A 70 -2.90 -25.12 -9.17
C HIS A 70 -2.40 -26.22 -8.19
N GLY A 71 -3.18 -26.53 -7.15
CA GLY A 71 -2.93 -27.71 -6.31
C GLY A 71 -1.83 -27.56 -5.27
N MET A 72 -1.38 -26.34 -4.94
CA MET A 72 -0.48 -26.15 -3.78
C MET A 72 -1.20 -26.34 -2.43
N PHE A 73 -2.54 -26.32 -2.42
CA PHE A 73 -3.38 -26.64 -1.28
C PHE A 73 -4.47 -27.63 -1.71
N GLU A 74 -4.40 -28.83 -1.15
CA GLU A 74 -5.21 -30.00 -1.49
C GLU A 74 -6.70 -29.75 -1.19
N TYR A 75 -7.54 -29.76 -2.24
CA TYR A 75 -9.00 -29.72 -2.16
C TYR A 75 -9.53 -30.77 -3.14
N PRO A 76 -10.67 -31.45 -2.89
CA PRO A 76 -11.19 -32.48 -3.80
C PRO A 76 -11.51 -31.86 -5.17
N GLU A 77 -10.59 -32.09 -6.10
CA GLU A 77 -10.49 -31.67 -7.51
C GLU A 77 -11.80 -31.78 -8.32
N LYS A 78 -12.71 -32.66 -7.87
CA LYS A 78 -13.89 -33.11 -8.60
C LYS A 78 -14.99 -32.06 -8.73
N LEU A 79 -15.14 -31.11 -7.78
CA LEU A 79 -16.21 -30.10 -7.87
C LEU A 79 -15.86 -28.90 -8.76
N LEU A 80 -14.58 -28.53 -8.91
CA LEU A 80 -14.18 -27.35 -9.68
C LEU A 80 -13.91 -27.67 -11.16
N GLY A 81 -13.38 -28.87 -11.44
CA GLY A 81 -13.15 -29.33 -12.83
C GLY A 81 -14.45 -29.46 -13.62
N GLN A 82 -15.53 -29.91 -12.96
CA GLN A 82 -16.84 -30.11 -13.57
C GLN A 82 -17.51 -28.79 -13.99
N GLU A 83 -17.37 -27.74 -13.17
CA GLU A 83 -17.90 -26.39 -13.46
C GLU A 83 -17.11 -25.67 -14.57
N LEU A 84 -15.79 -25.88 -14.66
CA LEU A 84 -14.95 -25.23 -15.67
C LEU A 84 -15.09 -25.88 -17.06
N GLU A 85 -15.44 -27.17 -17.11
CA GLU A 85 -15.67 -27.93 -18.34
C GLU A 85 -17.04 -27.63 -18.95
N HIS A 86 -18.04 -27.30 -18.13
CA HIS A 86 -19.39 -26.87 -18.57
C HIS A 86 -19.46 -25.38 -18.95
N ALA A 87 -18.42 -24.59 -18.66
CA ALA A 87 -18.41 -23.16 -18.96
C ALA A 87 -18.31 -22.90 -20.49
N PRO A 88 -19.09 -21.96 -21.05
CA PRO A 88 -18.98 -21.61 -22.46
C PRO A 88 -17.56 -21.13 -22.80
N GLY A 89 -17.08 -21.46 -24.00
CA GLY A 89 -15.69 -21.21 -24.43
C GLY A 89 -15.25 -19.74 -24.30
N CYS A 90 -16.17 -18.78 -24.35
CA CYS A 90 -15.88 -17.37 -24.11
C CYS A 90 -15.43 -17.10 -22.67
N VAL A 91 -16.08 -17.71 -21.66
CA VAL A 91 -15.73 -17.56 -20.24
C VAL A 91 -14.39 -18.22 -19.97
N ARG A 92 -14.14 -19.41 -20.52
CA ARG A 92 -12.85 -20.12 -20.42
C ARG A 92 -11.70 -19.29 -20.98
N ARG A 93 -11.90 -18.63 -22.12
CA ARG A 93 -10.90 -17.75 -22.75
C ARG A 93 -10.64 -16.48 -21.94
N THR A 94 -11.70 -15.83 -21.44
CA THR A 94 -11.57 -14.64 -20.58
C THR A 94 -10.87 -14.95 -19.27
N LEU A 95 -11.21 -16.08 -18.62
CA LEU A 95 -10.57 -16.51 -17.38
C LEU A 95 -9.08 -16.87 -17.59
N ALA A 96 -8.74 -17.45 -18.75
CA ALA A 96 -7.36 -17.78 -19.12
C ALA A 96 -6.52 -16.52 -19.39
N LEU A 97 -7.06 -15.52 -20.08
CA LEU A 97 -6.39 -14.24 -20.32
C LEU A 97 -6.16 -13.48 -18.99
N TYR A 98 -7.17 -13.44 -18.12
CA TYR A 98 -7.07 -12.83 -16.80
C TYR A 98 -6.08 -13.55 -15.87
N ASN A 99 -6.01 -14.89 -15.93
CA ASN A 99 -5.05 -15.67 -15.16
C ASN A 99 -3.61 -15.60 -15.69
N SER A 100 -3.37 -14.98 -16.85
CA SER A 100 -2.01 -14.79 -17.32
C SER A 100 -1.22 -13.92 -16.32
N ALA A 101 0.01 -14.33 -16.01
CA ALA A 101 0.84 -13.63 -15.02
C ALA A 101 1.05 -12.14 -15.37
N LEU A 102 1.00 -11.80 -16.65
CA LEU A 102 1.14 -10.43 -17.14
C LEU A 102 -0.10 -9.58 -16.79
N CYS A 103 -1.30 -10.01 -17.14
CA CYS A 103 -2.54 -9.25 -16.91
C CYS A 103 -2.84 -9.04 -15.43
N LYS A 104 -2.51 -10.04 -14.60
CA LYS A 104 -2.72 -9.99 -13.15
C LYS A 104 -1.80 -8.99 -12.43
N ASN A 105 -0.56 -8.85 -12.90
CA ASN A 105 0.43 -7.95 -12.28
C ASN A 105 0.52 -6.57 -12.97
N PHE A 106 -0.11 -6.40 -14.13
CA PHE A 106 -0.18 -5.14 -14.87
C PHE A 106 -0.53 -3.91 -14.03
N PRO A 107 -1.59 -3.90 -13.19
CA PRO A 107 -1.93 -2.72 -12.38
C PRO A 107 -0.80 -2.34 -11.42
N VAL A 108 -0.09 -3.30 -10.85
CA VAL A 108 1.03 -3.04 -9.92
C VAL A 108 2.20 -2.38 -10.66
N MET A 109 2.49 -2.78 -11.89
CA MET A 109 3.58 -2.19 -12.67
C MET A 109 3.34 -0.71 -13.03
N ILE A 110 2.09 -0.31 -13.23
CA ILE A 110 1.72 1.08 -13.54
C ILE A 110 1.66 1.91 -12.26
N ILE A 111 1.11 1.36 -11.17
CA ILE A 111 0.89 2.11 -9.92
C ILE A 111 2.19 2.34 -9.15
N LEU A 112 3.13 1.38 -9.15
CA LEU A 112 4.41 1.50 -8.45
C LEU A 112 5.22 2.76 -8.77
N PRO A 113 5.51 3.11 -10.02
CA PRO A 113 6.29 4.31 -10.34
C PRO A 113 5.58 5.59 -9.88
N ILE A 114 4.26 5.66 -10.00
CA ILE A 114 3.46 6.80 -9.53
C ILE A 114 3.59 6.96 -8.02
N VAL A 115 3.50 5.84 -7.28
CA VAL A 115 3.66 5.84 -5.82
C VAL A 115 5.04 6.32 -5.38
N ILE A 116 6.10 5.92 -6.10
CA ILE A 116 7.46 6.39 -5.80
C ILE A 116 7.54 7.91 -5.93
N LEU A 117 6.99 8.49 -7.00
CA LEU A 117 6.96 9.93 -7.20
C LEU A 117 6.12 10.65 -6.13
N CYS A 118 4.91 10.16 -5.83
CA CYS A 118 4.08 10.71 -4.76
C CYS A 118 4.77 10.67 -3.40
N ARG A 119 5.55 9.62 -3.12
CA ARG A 119 6.28 9.49 -1.87
C ARG A 119 7.42 10.50 -1.76
N LEU A 120 8.16 10.72 -2.85
CA LEU A 120 9.18 11.77 -2.91
C LEU A 120 8.55 13.15 -2.68
N TYR A 121 7.38 13.40 -3.28
CA TYR A 121 6.62 14.64 -3.06
C TYR A 121 6.23 14.82 -1.59
N LEU A 122 5.60 13.82 -0.95
CA LEU A 122 5.21 13.92 0.47
C LEU A 122 6.42 14.21 1.38
N VAL A 123 7.57 13.61 1.10
CA VAL A 123 8.80 13.85 1.87
C VAL A 123 9.25 15.31 1.70
N VAL A 124 9.33 15.80 0.46
CA VAL A 124 9.74 17.19 0.20
C VAL A 124 8.79 18.19 0.84
N GLU A 125 7.48 17.99 0.68
CA GLU A 125 6.43 18.86 1.21
C GLU A 125 6.46 18.89 2.74
N SER A 126 6.64 17.73 3.39
CA SER A 126 6.72 17.66 4.86
C SER A 126 7.85 18.51 5.44
N PHE A 127 9.00 18.59 4.75
CA PHE A 127 10.11 19.46 5.14
C PHE A 127 9.85 20.93 4.81
N ALA A 128 9.16 21.23 3.71
CA ALA A 128 8.77 22.59 3.37
C ALA A 128 7.82 23.17 4.42
N SER A 129 6.81 22.40 4.85
CA SER A 129 5.86 22.82 5.88
C SER A 129 6.54 23.07 7.23
N LEU A 130 7.59 22.31 7.59
CA LEU A 130 8.36 22.53 8.82
C LEU A 130 9.14 23.86 8.82
N ARG A 131 9.58 24.34 7.66
CA ARG A 131 10.30 25.62 7.52
C ARG A 131 9.38 26.83 7.59
N ALA A 132 8.10 26.66 7.27
CA ALA A 132 7.11 27.74 7.29
C ALA A 132 6.61 28.07 8.73
N VAL A 133 6.95 27.25 9.72
CA VAL A 133 6.51 27.42 11.10
C VAL A 133 7.23 28.61 11.76
N PRO A 134 6.52 29.51 12.48
CA PRO A 134 7.13 30.66 13.13
C PRO A 134 8.22 30.26 14.13
N ILE A 135 9.24 31.12 14.26
CA ILE A 135 10.45 30.91 15.09
C ILE A 135 10.14 30.48 16.55
N GLY A 136 8.93 30.79 17.03
CA GLY A 136 8.42 30.45 18.36
C GLY A 136 8.27 28.95 18.64
N VAL A 137 8.21 28.08 17.63
CA VAL A 137 8.17 26.61 17.85
C VAL A 137 9.55 26.04 18.19
N TYR A 138 10.63 26.75 17.85
CA TYR A 138 12.00 26.38 18.24
C TYR A 138 12.37 26.86 19.65
N TRP A 139 11.46 27.54 20.35
CA TRP A 139 11.66 27.88 21.75
C TRP A 139 11.63 26.60 22.60
N VAL A 140 12.81 26.23 23.10
CA VAL A 140 12.96 25.10 24.02
C VAL A 140 12.13 25.39 25.27
N PRO A 141 11.14 24.56 25.61
CA PRO A 141 10.30 24.79 26.77
C PRO A 141 11.12 24.69 28.06
N GLY A 142 10.77 25.48 29.08
CA GLY A 142 11.58 25.64 30.29
C GLY A 142 11.92 24.33 31.02
N TRP A 143 11.12 23.27 30.85
CA TRP A 143 11.38 21.96 31.45
C TRP A 143 12.59 21.23 30.82
N THR A 144 12.97 21.51 29.58
CA THR A 144 14.17 20.89 28.97
C THR A 144 15.46 21.42 29.60
N LYS A 145 15.43 22.64 30.17
CA LYS A 145 16.51 23.17 31.00
C LYS A 145 16.63 22.48 32.37
N MET A 146 15.59 21.77 32.83
CA MET A 146 15.61 21.03 34.10
C MET A 146 16.32 19.68 33.99
N ILE A 147 16.32 19.05 32.80
CA ILE A 147 16.94 17.73 32.58
C ILE A 147 18.47 17.80 32.68
N LEU A 148 19.08 18.94 32.30
CA LEU A 148 20.54 19.11 32.35
C LEU A 148 21.11 19.30 33.76
N HIS A 149 20.29 19.50 34.80
CA HIS A 149 20.75 19.70 36.18
C HIS A 149 20.68 18.46 37.08
N VAL A 150 20.14 17.33 36.60
CA VAL A 150 19.94 16.10 37.40
C VAL A 150 21.09 15.08 37.23
N GLY A 151 22.10 15.40 36.41
CA GLY A 151 23.23 14.50 36.10
C GLY A 151 24.61 14.96 36.61
N GLY A 152 24.67 15.81 37.64
CA GLY A 152 25.91 16.25 38.29
C GLY A 152 26.15 15.56 39.62
#